data_AF-A0A962F235-F1
#
_entry.id   AF-A0A962F235-F1
#
_cell.length_a   1.000
_cell.length_b   1.000
_cell.length_c   1.000
_cell.angle_alpha   90.00
_cell.angle_beta   90.00
_cell.angle_gamma   90.00
#
_symmetry.space_group_name_H-M   'P 1'
#
loop_
_entity.id
_entity.type
_entity.pdbx_description
1 polymer ?
#
loop_
_entity_poly.entity_id
_entity_poly.type
_entity_poly.pdbx_seq_one_letter_code
_entity_poly.pdbx_strand_id
1 'polypeptide(L)'
;MVVKPAPAVSGKPVSPEFEVQAGDGPVIVEVHSKQMHPAERKKLDDQHKRLQAKVAQAIESGEKSGERKNEVVADAAEIQPLGAADPNKAGDSDVANGISRVAGIKDKEKQIDHQKPFVLWLDMQDPAVWGLPLAQEQLLPIYSLGTDGHVGAGILWHALYGRKGEPYISMQGFDFKAIPMLHEGRFYQTMKAHGGPTRISAIVISLPETVALMEHPEPIMRLPSKFRQALTRITAFRLEYSHCDWMKGRVKSDIAANRRKTQATIKALLRSNPP
;
A
#
# COMPACT_ATOMS: atom_id res chain seq x y z
N MET A 1 0.28 -4.13 26.25
CA MET A 1 -0.82 -3.70 25.36
C MET A 1 -1.93 -4.72 25.50
N VAL A 2 -3.15 -4.28 25.78
CA VAL A 2 -4.31 -5.18 25.92
C VAL A 2 -5.12 -5.09 24.63
N VAL A 3 -5.53 -6.24 24.08
CA VAL A 3 -6.34 -6.33 22.86
C VAL A 3 -7.66 -7.00 23.20
N LYS A 4 -8.77 -6.39 22.80
CA LYS A 4 -10.11 -6.94 22.93
C LYS A 4 -10.69 -7.19 21.54
N PRO A 5 -11.08 -8.42 21.20
CA PRO A 5 -11.72 -8.70 19.92
C PRO A 5 -13.18 -8.21 19.89
N ALA A 6 -13.66 -7.86 18.70
CA ALA A 6 -15.05 -7.53 18.38
C ALA A 6 -15.76 -6.57 19.35
N PRO A 7 -15.17 -5.40 19.69
CA PRO A 7 -15.80 -4.44 20.60
C PRO A 7 -17.16 -3.95 20.07
N ALA A 8 -18.15 -3.83 20.94
CA ALA A 8 -19.42 -3.23 20.56
C ALA A 8 -19.25 -1.72 20.28
N VAL A 9 -19.84 -1.23 19.19
CA VAL A 9 -19.93 0.21 18.89
C VAL A 9 -21.37 0.65 19.10
N SER A 10 -21.57 1.60 20.01
CA SER A 10 -22.91 2.09 20.36
C SER A 10 -23.68 2.56 19.12
N GLY A 11 -24.92 2.10 18.98
CA GLY A 11 -25.82 2.49 17.89
C GLY A 11 -25.48 1.88 16.52
N LYS A 12 -24.58 0.89 16.42
CA LYS A 12 -24.24 0.23 15.15
C LYS A 12 -24.32 -1.31 15.24
N PRO A 13 -24.86 -1.98 14.20
CA PRO A 13 -24.93 -3.44 14.16
C PRO A 13 -23.62 -4.11 13.74
N VAL A 14 -22.57 -3.34 13.45
CA VAL A 14 -21.27 -3.84 12.98
C VAL A 14 -20.18 -3.43 13.96
N SER A 15 -19.47 -4.42 14.50
CA SER A 15 -18.32 -4.22 15.38
C SER A 15 -17.02 -4.12 14.57
N PRO A 16 -16.07 -3.24 14.98
CA PRO A 16 -14.69 -3.33 14.57
C PRO A 16 -14.08 -4.66 14.96
N GLU A 17 -12.96 -5.02 14.36
CA GLU A 17 -12.25 -6.25 14.70
C GLU A 17 -11.59 -6.18 16.09
N PHE A 18 -10.96 -5.06 16.46
CA PHE A 18 -10.26 -4.94 17.73
C PHE A 18 -10.41 -3.57 18.41
N GLU A 19 -10.41 -3.59 19.74
CA GLU A 19 -10.09 -2.44 20.58
C GLU A 19 -8.74 -2.70 21.27
N VAL A 20 -7.80 -1.79 21.10
CA VAL A 20 -6.44 -1.89 21.63
C VAL A 20 -6.21 -0.79 22.65
N GLN A 21 -5.69 -1.17 23.83
CA GLN A 21 -5.38 -0.26 24.92
C GLN A 21 -3.90 -0.35 25.29
N ALA A 22 -3.19 0.78 25.14
CA ALA A 22 -1.77 0.92 25.47
C ALA A 22 -1.53 1.69 26.79
N GLY A 23 -2.60 2.03 27.53
CA GLY A 23 -2.55 2.68 28.83
C GLY A 23 -2.74 4.21 28.76
N ASP A 24 -3.20 4.73 27.64
CA ASP A 24 -3.51 6.15 27.42
C ASP A 24 -4.76 6.39 26.54
N GLY A 25 -5.59 5.34 26.38
CA GLY A 25 -6.87 5.42 25.70
C GLY A 25 -7.10 4.24 24.75
N PRO A 26 -8.36 3.80 24.58
CA PRO A 26 -8.68 2.77 23.61
C PRO A 26 -8.52 3.31 22.18
N VAL A 27 -7.98 2.47 21.30
CA VAL A 27 -7.87 2.71 19.86
C VAL A 27 -8.62 1.58 19.15
N ILE A 28 -9.47 1.93 18.19
CA ILE A 28 -10.13 0.94 17.35
C ILE A 28 -9.19 0.55 16.22
N VAL A 29 -9.03 -0.75 15.99
CA VAL A 29 -8.19 -1.29 14.91
C VAL A 29 -9.03 -2.22 14.04
N GLU A 30 -8.97 -2.02 12.73
CA GLU A 30 -9.59 -2.88 11.72
C GLU A 30 -8.50 -3.40 10.79
N VAL A 31 -8.44 -4.71 10.55
CA VAL A 31 -7.46 -5.33 9.66
C VAL A 31 -8.06 -5.51 8.25
N HIS A 32 -7.21 -5.39 7.23
CA HIS A 32 -7.56 -5.68 5.85
C HIS A 32 -6.40 -6.36 5.12
N SER A 33 -6.66 -7.53 4.55
CA SER A 33 -5.63 -8.39 3.93
C SER A 33 -5.82 -8.66 2.43
N LYS A 34 -6.86 -8.12 1.78
CA LYS A 34 -7.15 -8.43 0.36
C LYS A 34 -6.32 -7.55 -0.58
N GLN A 35 -5.22 -8.10 -1.10
CA GLN A 35 -4.22 -7.33 -1.84
C GLN A 35 -4.38 -7.42 -3.37
N MET A 36 -4.54 -8.62 -3.94
CA MET A 36 -4.50 -8.83 -5.40
C MET A 36 -5.85 -8.63 -6.11
N HIS A 37 -5.83 -8.10 -7.35
CA HIS A 37 -6.99 -8.00 -8.23
C HIS A 37 -7.52 -9.39 -8.60
N PRO A 38 -8.86 -9.64 -8.56
CA PRO A 38 -9.40 -10.98 -8.83
C PRO A 38 -8.99 -11.57 -10.17
N ALA A 39 -8.94 -10.75 -11.24
CA ALA A 39 -8.50 -11.21 -12.55
C ALA A 39 -7.02 -11.64 -12.56
N GLU A 40 -6.18 -10.92 -11.82
CA GLU A 40 -4.74 -11.18 -11.71
C GLU A 40 -4.48 -12.40 -10.84
N ARG A 41 -5.27 -12.58 -9.78
CA ARG A 41 -5.28 -13.80 -8.98
C ARG A 41 -5.60 -15.02 -9.83
N LYS A 42 -6.63 -14.91 -10.68
CA LYS A 42 -6.98 -15.98 -11.61
C LYS A 42 -5.84 -16.29 -12.59
N LYS A 43 -5.20 -15.28 -13.17
CA LYS A 43 -4.03 -15.47 -14.06
C LYS A 43 -2.91 -16.25 -13.36
N LEU A 44 -2.60 -15.90 -12.10
CA LEU A 44 -1.58 -16.58 -11.31
C LEU A 44 -1.98 -18.03 -10.99
N ASP A 45 -3.22 -18.26 -10.57
CA ASP A 45 -3.72 -19.61 -10.30
C ASP A 45 -3.70 -20.49 -11.57
N ASP A 46 -4.02 -19.92 -12.73
CA ASP A 46 -3.96 -20.61 -14.03
C ASP A 46 -2.50 -20.92 -14.44
N GLN A 47 -1.55 -20.01 -14.19
CA GLN A 47 -0.13 -20.26 -14.40
C GLN A 47 0.39 -21.40 -13.51
N HIS A 48 0.00 -21.42 -12.23
CA HIS A 48 0.42 -22.47 -11.31
C HIS A 48 -0.08 -23.85 -11.77
N LYS A 49 -1.33 -23.94 -12.22
CA LYS A 49 -1.89 -25.19 -12.78
C LYS A 49 -1.14 -25.65 -14.04
N ARG A 50 -0.80 -24.72 -14.95
CA ARG A 50 0.00 -25.06 -16.15
C ARG A 50 1.38 -25.57 -15.78
N LEU A 51 2.06 -24.94 -14.82
CA LEU A 51 3.38 -25.36 -14.36
C LEU A 51 3.31 -26.77 -13.75
N GLN A 52 2.33 -27.04 -12.89
CA GLN A 52 2.11 -28.37 -12.32
C GLN A 52 1.88 -29.45 -13.39
N ALA A 53 1.09 -29.13 -14.42
CA ALA A 53 0.86 -30.04 -15.54
C ALA A 53 2.14 -30.34 -16.34
N LYS A 54 2.97 -29.31 -16.61
CA LYS A 54 4.27 -29.49 -17.28
C LYS A 54 5.23 -30.35 -16.45
N VAL A 55 5.27 -30.14 -15.13
CA VAL A 55 6.08 -30.96 -14.22
C VAL A 55 5.65 -32.42 -14.24
N ALA A 56 4.34 -32.69 -14.20
CA ALA A 56 3.82 -34.05 -14.29
C ALA A 56 4.22 -34.74 -15.62
N GLN A 57 4.14 -34.02 -16.74
CA GLN A 57 4.56 -34.53 -18.06
C GLN A 57 6.06 -34.83 -18.14
N ALA A 58 6.89 -33.97 -17.55
CA ALA A 58 8.34 -34.18 -17.48
C ALA A 58 8.70 -35.43 -16.66
N ILE A 59 8.04 -35.61 -15.50
CA ILE A 59 8.21 -36.82 -14.66
C ILE A 59 7.84 -38.08 -15.45
N GLU A 60 6.67 -38.10 -16.11
CA GLU A 60 6.21 -39.25 -16.88
C GLU A 60 7.16 -39.58 -18.05
N SER A 61 7.70 -38.55 -18.72
CA SER A 61 8.65 -38.72 -19.82
C SER A 61 10.00 -39.25 -19.34
N GLY A 62 10.47 -38.78 -18.19
CA GLY A 62 11.69 -39.27 -17.54
C GLY A 62 11.57 -40.75 -17.14
N GLU A 63 10.44 -41.14 -16.55
CA GLU A 63 10.18 -42.55 -16.18
C GLU A 63 10.17 -43.47 -17.41
N LYS A 64 9.54 -43.06 -18.52
CA LYS A 64 9.46 -43.86 -19.76
C LYS A 64 10.81 -44.02 -20.47
N SER A 65 11.69 -43.03 -20.38
CA SER A 65 12.99 -43.05 -21.06
C SER A 65 14.07 -43.83 -20.29
N GLY A 66 13.86 -44.14 -19.01
CA GLY A 66 14.85 -44.81 -18.16
C GLY A 66 16.07 -43.95 -17.79
N GLU A 67 16.15 -42.71 -18.29
CA GLU A 67 17.20 -41.76 -17.98
C GLU A 67 16.73 -40.78 -16.90
N ARG A 68 17.32 -40.83 -15.70
CA ARG A 68 17.13 -39.79 -14.68
C ARG A 68 17.92 -38.53 -15.07
N LYS A 69 17.35 -37.71 -15.95
CA LYS A 69 17.85 -36.36 -16.22
C LYS A 69 17.25 -35.40 -15.19
N ASN A 70 18.09 -34.51 -14.65
CA ASN A 70 17.62 -33.40 -13.83
C ASN A 70 16.97 -32.36 -14.77
N GLU A 71 15.69 -32.56 -15.08
CA GLU A 71 14.92 -31.63 -15.90
C GLU A 71 14.38 -30.48 -15.04
N VAL A 72 14.60 -29.25 -15.49
CA VAL A 72 14.07 -28.05 -14.86
C VAL A 72 12.93 -27.52 -15.70
N VAL A 73 11.71 -27.55 -15.15
CA VAL A 73 10.53 -26.98 -15.79
C VAL A 73 10.30 -25.58 -15.23
N ALA A 74 10.19 -24.60 -16.13
CA ALA A 74 9.87 -23.22 -15.78
C ALA A 74 8.62 -22.74 -16.53
N ASP A 75 7.85 -21.87 -15.89
CA ASP A 75 6.77 -21.10 -16.51
C ASP A 75 6.77 -19.71 -15.90
N ALA A 76 6.51 -18.68 -16.70
CA ALA A 76 6.45 -17.30 -16.25
C ALA A 76 5.09 -16.69 -16.61
N ALA A 77 4.61 -15.80 -15.74
CA ALA A 77 3.48 -14.94 -16.03
C ALA A 77 3.77 -13.53 -15.52
N GLU A 78 3.49 -12.54 -16.34
CA GLU A 78 3.47 -11.15 -15.91
C GLU A 78 2.13 -10.88 -15.21
N ILE A 79 2.20 -10.31 -14.01
CA ILE A 79 1.06 -10.00 -13.17
C ILE A 79 1.14 -8.53 -12.81
N GLN A 80 0.01 -7.81 -12.91
CA GLN A 80 -0.12 -6.45 -12.41
C GLN A 80 -1.01 -6.48 -11.17
N PRO A 81 -0.49 -6.76 -9.96
CA PRO A 81 -1.30 -7.24 -8.84
C PRO A 81 -2.45 -6.32 -8.43
N LEU A 82 -2.31 -5.01 -8.66
CA LEU A 82 -3.30 -4.01 -8.31
C LEU A 82 -4.28 -3.67 -9.45
N GLY A 83 -4.06 -4.24 -10.64
CA GLY A 83 -4.85 -4.05 -11.86
C GLY A 83 -4.02 -3.44 -12.98
N ALA A 84 -4.14 -4.01 -14.18
CA ALA A 84 -3.48 -3.50 -15.39
C ALA A 84 -4.15 -2.20 -15.88
N ALA A 85 -3.34 -1.31 -16.46
CA ALA A 85 -3.82 -0.11 -17.13
C ALA A 85 -4.76 -0.43 -18.32
N ASP A 86 -5.84 0.33 -18.45
CA ASP A 86 -6.68 0.35 -19.65
C ASP A 86 -6.10 1.35 -20.67
N PRO A 87 -5.57 0.89 -21.82
CA PRO A 87 -4.97 1.77 -22.82
C PRO A 87 -5.96 2.76 -23.44
N ASN A 88 -7.27 2.51 -23.32
CA ASN A 88 -8.32 3.40 -23.85
C ASN A 88 -8.74 4.48 -22.87
N LYS A 89 -8.23 4.44 -21.62
CA LYS A 89 -8.58 5.38 -20.57
C LYS A 89 -7.43 6.36 -20.35
N ALA A 90 -7.64 7.61 -20.76
CA ALA A 90 -6.63 8.65 -20.65
C ALA A 90 -6.17 8.83 -19.18
N GLY A 91 -4.85 8.74 -18.98
CA GLY A 91 -4.22 8.88 -17.65
C GLY A 91 -4.30 7.63 -16.77
N ASP A 92 -4.81 6.51 -17.28
CA ASP A 92 -4.75 5.22 -16.60
C ASP A 92 -3.32 4.66 -16.65
N SER A 93 -2.85 4.15 -15.52
CA SER A 93 -1.55 3.51 -15.38
C SER A 93 -1.61 2.52 -14.23
N ASP A 94 -0.70 1.54 -14.19
CA ASP A 94 -0.64 0.58 -13.09
C ASP A 94 -0.43 1.28 -11.73
N VAL A 95 0.34 2.37 -11.72
CA VAL A 95 0.54 3.22 -10.54
C VAL A 95 -0.77 3.91 -10.14
N ALA A 96 -1.48 4.54 -11.09
CA ALA A 96 -2.76 5.20 -10.81
C ALA A 96 -3.82 4.21 -10.28
N ASN A 97 -3.88 3.01 -10.88
CA ASN A 97 -4.77 1.93 -10.46
C ASN A 97 -4.41 1.43 -9.05
N GLY A 98 -3.12 1.27 -8.77
CA GLY A 98 -2.63 0.94 -7.44
C GLY A 98 -3.01 1.98 -6.38
N ILE A 99 -2.77 3.26 -6.68
CA ILE A 99 -3.09 4.37 -5.77
C ILE A 99 -4.60 4.40 -5.49
N SER A 100 -5.42 4.33 -6.54
CA SER A 100 -6.89 4.34 -6.44
C SER A 100 -7.41 3.19 -5.59
N ARG A 101 -6.91 1.98 -5.86
CA ARG A 101 -7.32 0.78 -5.14
C ARG A 101 -7.00 0.86 -3.65
N VAL A 102 -5.77 1.23 -3.30
CA VAL A 102 -5.35 1.34 -1.90
C VAL A 102 -6.13 2.45 -1.17
N ALA A 103 -6.30 3.62 -1.82
CA ALA A 103 -7.08 4.72 -1.24
C ALA A 103 -8.56 4.34 -1.03
N GLY A 104 -9.09 3.43 -1.87
CA GLY A 104 -10.46 2.90 -1.80
C GLY A 104 -10.69 1.83 -0.74
N ILE A 105 -9.65 1.29 -0.08
CA ILE A 105 -9.82 0.26 0.95
C ILE A 105 -10.69 0.79 2.09
N LYS A 106 -11.75 0.05 2.46
CA LYS A 106 -12.69 0.42 3.53
C LYS A 106 -13.26 1.85 3.36
N ASP A 107 -13.57 2.26 2.13
CA ASP A 107 -14.19 3.56 1.77
C ASP A 107 -15.41 3.95 2.62
N LYS A 108 -16.26 2.99 2.98
CA LYS A 108 -17.53 3.24 3.69
C LYS A 108 -17.38 3.52 5.18
N GLU A 109 -16.27 3.13 5.81
CA GLU A 109 -15.98 3.44 7.22
C GLU A 109 -17.10 3.05 8.22
N LYS A 110 -17.86 1.98 7.93
CA LYS A 110 -19.07 1.63 8.68
C LYS A 110 -18.80 1.33 10.16
N GLN A 111 -17.68 0.67 10.45
CA GLN A 111 -17.28 0.17 11.77
C GLN A 111 -16.66 1.22 12.69
N ILE A 112 -16.56 2.49 12.29
CA ILE A 112 -15.83 3.49 13.10
C ILE A 112 -16.67 3.95 14.31
N ASP A 113 -16.07 3.90 15.50
CA ASP A 113 -16.50 4.63 16.70
C ASP A 113 -15.99 6.08 16.61
N HIS A 114 -16.88 7.06 16.68
CA HIS A 114 -16.53 8.47 16.45
C HIS A 114 -15.80 9.10 17.65
N GLN A 115 -15.83 8.45 18.81
CA GLN A 115 -15.25 8.96 20.05
C GLN A 115 -13.83 8.42 20.29
N LYS A 116 -13.33 7.56 19.40
CA LYS A 116 -12.03 6.90 19.54
C LYS A 116 -11.18 7.09 18.29
N PRO A 117 -9.85 7.14 18.43
CA PRO A 117 -8.95 7.03 17.29
C PRO A 117 -9.18 5.71 16.54
N PHE A 118 -9.15 5.77 15.21
CA PHE A 118 -9.38 4.62 14.33
C PHE A 118 -8.15 4.34 13.47
N VAL A 119 -7.62 3.13 13.57
CA VAL A 119 -6.49 2.64 12.78
C VAL A 119 -6.95 1.59 11.81
N LEU A 120 -6.63 1.79 10.54
CA LEU A 120 -6.74 0.74 9.53
C LEU A 120 -5.39 0.02 9.42
N TRP A 121 -5.37 -1.27 9.67
CA TRP A 121 -4.18 -2.10 9.52
C TRP A 121 -4.25 -2.83 8.18
N LEU A 122 -3.40 -2.43 7.26
CA LEU A 122 -3.25 -3.09 5.97
C LEU A 122 -2.21 -4.20 6.11
N ASP A 123 -2.69 -5.44 6.11
CA ASP A 123 -1.83 -6.60 5.99
C ASP A 123 -1.52 -6.80 4.51
N MET A 124 -0.29 -6.46 4.13
CA MET A 124 0.26 -6.40 2.77
C MET A 124 1.43 -7.40 2.59
N GLN A 125 1.39 -8.52 3.30
CA GLN A 125 2.49 -9.49 3.34
C GLN A 125 2.51 -10.51 2.20
N ASP A 126 1.63 -10.43 1.20
CA ASP A 126 1.64 -11.40 0.08
C ASP A 126 2.89 -11.14 -0.79
N PRO A 127 3.89 -12.04 -0.81
CA PRO A 127 5.12 -11.83 -1.57
C PRO A 127 4.88 -11.86 -3.08
N ALA A 128 3.76 -12.44 -3.55
CA ALA A 128 3.39 -12.38 -4.97
C ALA A 128 2.91 -10.98 -5.39
N VAL A 129 2.59 -10.11 -4.44
CA VAL A 129 2.16 -8.73 -4.69
C VAL A 129 3.24 -7.72 -4.28
N TRP A 130 3.84 -7.91 -3.10
CA TRP A 130 4.79 -6.98 -2.49
C TRP A 130 6.18 -7.61 -2.32
N GLY A 131 6.61 -8.42 -3.28
CA GLY A 131 7.92 -9.06 -3.27
C GLY A 131 9.08 -8.06 -3.08
N LEU A 132 10.14 -8.53 -2.44
CA LEU A 132 11.40 -7.79 -2.26
C LEU A 132 12.08 -7.61 -3.62
N PRO A 133 12.68 -6.44 -3.94
CA PRO A 133 13.15 -5.39 -3.03
C PRO A 133 12.29 -4.12 -2.96
N LEU A 134 11.16 -4.04 -3.68
CA LEU A 134 10.47 -2.75 -3.90
C LEU A 134 9.41 -2.40 -2.86
N ALA A 135 9.04 -3.34 -1.99
CA ALA A 135 7.89 -3.20 -1.10
C ALA A 135 7.95 -1.92 -0.24
N GLN A 136 9.06 -1.69 0.45
CA GLN A 136 9.23 -0.54 1.36
C GLN A 136 9.38 0.79 0.60
N GLU A 137 9.93 0.77 -0.61
CA GLU A 137 10.07 1.97 -1.46
C GLU A 137 8.70 2.55 -1.85
N GLN A 138 7.65 1.72 -1.85
CA GLN A 138 6.27 2.16 -2.07
C GLN A 138 5.76 3.12 -0.99
N LEU A 139 6.42 3.17 0.18
CA LEU A 139 6.13 4.08 1.28
C LEU A 139 6.77 5.46 1.09
N LEU A 140 7.61 5.65 0.06
CA LEU A 140 8.22 6.94 -0.27
C LEU A 140 7.45 7.64 -1.40
N PRO A 141 7.40 9.00 -1.42
CA PRO A 141 6.72 9.71 -2.50
C PRO A 141 7.39 9.53 -3.87
N ILE A 142 8.71 9.33 -3.87
CA ILE A 142 9.55 9.04 -5.03
C ILE A 142 10.74 8.21 -4.54
N TYR A 143 11.16 7.22 -5.31
CA TYR A 143 12.28 6.34 -4.99
C TYR A 143 13.14 6.09 -6.23
N SER A 144 14.37 5.61 -6.02
CA SER A 144 15.26 5.20 -7.09
C SER A 144 15.79 3.79 -6.86
N LEU A 145 15.96 3.00 -7.91
CA LEU A 145 16.57 1.67 -7.85
C LEU A 145 18.02 1.74 -8.32
N GLY A 146 18.91 1.22 -7.48
CA GLY A 146 20.36 1.36 -7.68
C GLY A 146 20.91 0.55 -8.87
N THR A 147 20.14 -0.40 -9.41
CA THR A 147 20.62 -1.34 -10.44
C THR A 147 20.54 -0.79 -11.85
N ASP A 148 19.60 0.11 -12.14
CA ASP A 148 19.31 0.62 -13.49
C ASP A 148 19.02 2.13 -13.50
N GLY A 149 19.15 2.80 -12.36
CA GLY A 149 18.79 4.21 -12.22
C GLY A 149 17.29 4.47 -12.36
N HIS A 150 16.45 3.43 -12.25
CA HIS A 150 15.00 3.57 -12.32
C HIS A 150 14.51 4.54 -11.24
N VAL A 151 13.63 5.47 -11.60
CA VAL A 151 12.95 6.36 -10.66
C VAL A 151 11.46 6.12 -10.72
N GLY A 152 10.88 5.75 -9.58
CA GLY A 152 9.46 5.42 -9.46
C GLY A 152 8.74 6.28 -8.43
N ALA A 153 7.41 6.20 -8.44
CA ALA A 153 6.54 6.82 -7.44
C ALA A 153 5.96 5.74 -6.52
N GLY A 154 6.03 5.95 -5.20
CA GLY A 154 5.52 4.97 -4.25
C GLY A 154 4.00 4.97 -4.18
N ILE A 155 3.39 3.87 -4.58
CA ILE A 155 1.93 3.70 -4.65
C ILE A 155 1.29 3.93 -3.28
N LEU A 156 1.87 3.39 -2.21
CA LEU A 156 1.31 3.49 -0.86
C LEU A 156 1.38 4.92 -0.34
N TRP A 157 2.50 5.63 -0.56
CA TRP A 157 2.61 7.03 -0.15
C TRP A 157 1.55 7.90 -0.83
N HIS A 158 1.42 7.80 -2.15
CA HIS A 158 0.44 8.60 -2.91
C HIS A 158 -1.00 8.19 -2.62
N ALA A 159 -1.26 6.91 -2.38
CA ALA A 159 -2.58 6.43 -1.96
C ALA A 159 -3.04 7.05 -0.64
N LEU A 160 -2.12 7.43 0.24
CA LEU A 160 -2.44 8.02 1.53
C LEU A 160 -2.39 9.55 1.50
N TYR A 161 -1.34 10.10 0.93
CA TYR A 161 -0.97 11.51 1.03
C TYR A 161 -1.02 12.26 -0.29
N GLY A 162 -1.23 11.61 -1.42
CA GLY A 162 -1.32 12.31 -2.71
C GLY A 162 -2.54 13.23 -2.77
N ARG A 163 -2.48 14.28 -3.59
CA ARG A 163 -3.64 15.15 -3.88
C ARG A 163 -3.98 15.11 -5.35
N LYS A 164 -5.25 15.32 -5.66
CA LYS A 164 -5.69 15.43 -7.05
C LYS A 164 -4.91 16.55 -7.76
N GLY A 165 -4.39 16.23 -8.95
CA GLY A 165 -3.59 17.13 -9.78
C GLY A 165 -2.11 17.23 -9.40
N GLU A 166 -1.68 16.70 -8.24
CA GLU A 166 -0.24 16.61 -7.94
C GLU A 166 0.43 15.63 -8.91
N PRO A 167 1.63 15.95 -9.43
CA PRO A 167 2.34 15.06 -10.34
C PRO A 167 3.01 13.92 -9.55
N TYR A 168 2.95 12.72 -10.11
CA TYR A 168 3.88 11.64 -9.80
C TYR A 168 4.72 11.32 -11.04
N ILE A 169 5.89 10.71 -10.83
CA ILE A 169 6.79 10.33 -11.92
C ILE A 169 6.46 8.92 -12.40
N SER A 170 6.50 8.73 -13.71
CA SER A 170 6.57 7.44 -14.36
C SER A 170 7.81 7.41 -15.25
N MET A 171 8.55 6.30 -15.21
CA MET A 171 9.74 6.09 -16.03
C MET A 171 9.52 4.89 -16.94
N GLN A 172 9.78 5.08 -18.24
CA GLN A 172 9.75 4.02 -19.24
C GLN A 172 11.06 4.05 -20.03
N GLY A 173 11.91 3.04 -19.85
CA GLY A 173 13.29 3.12 -20.34
C GLY A 173 14.01 4.28 -19.66
N PHE A 174 14.58 5.20 -20.43
CA PHE A 174 15.22 6.42 -19.90
C PHE A 174 14.29 7.63 -19.86
N ASP A 175 13.04 7.50 -20.32
CA ASP A 175 12.10 8.60 -20.46
C ASP A 175 11.29 8.83 -19.18
N PHE A 176 11.23 10.10 -18.77
CA PHE A 176 10.48 10.53 -17.60
C PHE A 176 9.19 11.22 -18.02
N LYS A 177 8.08 10.84 -17.40
CA LYS A 177 6.78 11.49 -17.56
C LYS A 177 6.23 11.90 -16.20
N ALA A 178 5.77 13.14 -16.09
CA ALA A 178 4.94 13.55 -14.96
C ALA A 178 3.47 13.28 -15.30
N ILE A 179 2.81 12.48 -14.46
CA ILE A 179 1.40 12.15 -14.61
C ILE A 179 0.64 12.80 -13.45
N PRO A 180 -0.42 13.59 -13.72
CA PRO A 180 -1.21 14.17 -12.65
C PRO A 180 -2.06 13.10 -11.95
N MET A 181 -2.12 13.14 -10.63
CA MET A 181 -3.02 12.29 -9.85
C MET A 181 -4.48 12.59 -10.16
N LEU A 182 -5.29 11.55 -10.40
CA LEU A 182 -6.69 11.69 -10.78
C LEU A 182 -7.65 11.85 -9.58
N HIS A 183 -7.20 11.49 -8.38
CA HIS A 183 -8.03 11.49 -7.17
C HIS A 183 -7.22 11.89 -5.93
N GLU A 184 -7.94 12.19 -4.85
CA GLU A 184 -7.34 12.43 -3.54
C GLU A 184 -6.84 11.14 -2.90
N GLY A 185 -5.70 11.21 -2.24
CA GLY A 185 -5.22 10.20 -1.31
C GLY A 185 -6.16 10.07 -0.10
N ARG A 186 -6.06 8.96 0.60
CA ARG A 186 -7.01 8.53 1.63
C ARG A 186 -7.28 9.60 2.68
N PHE A 187 -6.24 10.28 3.17
CA PHE A 187 -6.35 11.29 4.22
C PHE A 187 -6.90 12.63 3.73
N TYR A 188 -7.06 12.84 2.43
CA TYR A 188 -7.58 14.07 1.85
C TYR A 188 -8.96 13.90 1.21
N GLN A 189 -9.55 12.71 1.28
CA GLN A 189 -10.90 12.47 0.79
C GLN A 189 -11.91 13.16 1.72
N THR A 190 -12.43 14.30 1.25
CA THR A 190 -13.34 15.20 1.99
C THR A 190 -14.78 14.70 2.06
N MET A 191 -15.19 13.83 1.13
CA MET A 191 -16.52 13.24 1.08
C MET A 191 -16.45 11.71 1.02
N LYS A 192 -16.93 11.06 2.08
CA LYS A 192 -17.12 9.61 2.20
C LYS A 192 -18.59 9.25 2.16
N ALA A 193 -18.90 7.95 2.12
CA ALA A 193 -20.27 7.43 2.15
C ALA A 193 -21.08 7.89 3.38
N HIS A 194 -20.41 8.29 4.47
CA HIS A 194 -21.05 8.83 5.67
C HIS A 194 -21.23 10.35 5.67
N GLY A 195 -20.93 11.04 4.55
CA GLY A 195 -21.21 12.47 4.36
C GLY A 195 -20.14 13.43 4.86
N GLY A 196 -18.94 12.96 5.22
CA GLY A 196 -17.84 13.82 5.66
C GLY A 196 -16.45 13.27 5.33
N PRO A 197 -15.37 13.90 5.85
CA PRO A 197 -14.00 13.48 5.58
C PRO A 197 -13.68 12.12 6.22
N THR A 198 -12.56 11.51 5.82
CA THR A 198 -12.12 10.26 6.46
C THR A 198 -11.99 10.43 7.99
N ARG A 199 -12.41 9.40 8.73
CA ARG A 199 -12.26 9.35 10.19
C ARG A 199 -11.04 8.54 10.63
N ILE A 200 -10.24 8.05 9.66
CA ILE A 200 -9.03 7.28 9.95
C ILE A 200 -7.99 8.20 10.58
N SER A 201 -7.53 7.83 11.77
CA SER A 201 -6.45 8.52 12.48
C SER A 201 -5.08 8.17 11.90
N ALA A 202 -4.89 6.91 11.53
CA ALA A 202 -3.65 6.40 10.94
C ALA A 202 -3.87 5.08 10.21
N ILE A 203 -2.87 4.70 9.42
CA ILE A 203 -2.80 3.42 8.75
C ILE A 203 -1.50 2.72 9.15
N VAL A 204 -1.61 1.49 9.64
CA VAL A 204 -0.46 0.60 9.81
C VAL A 204 -0.35 -0.24 8.55
N ILE A 205 0.83 -0.26 7.92
CA ILE A 205 1.09 -1.06 6.73
C ILE A 205 2.09 -2.15 7.12
N SER A 206 1.73 -3.42 6.92
CA SER A 206 2.61 -4.57 7.12
C SER A 206 2.98 -5.19 5.78
N LEU A 207 4.22 -5.00 5.36
CA LEU A 207 4.86 -5.62 4.20
C LEU A 207 5.75 -6.78 4.68
N PRO A 208 6.24 -7.67 3.80
CA PRO A 208 7.01 -8.86 4.21
C PRO A 208 8.18 -8.61 5.19
N GLU A 209 8.84 -7.45 5.12
CA GLU A 209 9.97 -7.09 6.01
C GLU A 209 9.86 -5.67 6.58
N THR A 210 8.66 -5.07 6.56
CA THR A 210 8.47 -3.70 7.00
C THR A 210 7.10 -3.49 7.59
N VAL A 211 7.04 -3.00 8.81
CA VAL A 211 5.83 -2.43 9.41
C VAL A 211 6.03 -0.92 9.52
N ALA A 212 5.14 -0.14 8.93
CA ALA A 212 5.20 1.32 8.98
C ALA A 212 3.88 1.91 9.50
N LEU A 213 3.99 2.97 10.30
CA LEU A 213 2.84 3.76 10.74
C LEU A 213 2.74 5.03 9.89
N MET A 214 1.60 5.21 9.24
CA MET A 214 1.29 6.36 8.40
C MET A 214 0.14 7.15 9.04
N GLU A 215 0.43 8.19 9.82
CA GLU A 215 -0.60 8.99 10.47
C GLU A 215 -1.24 9.99 9.51
N HIS A 216 -2.52 10.27 9.73
CA HIS A 216 -3.22 11.37 9.06
C HIS A 216 -2.58 12.71 9.50
N PRO A 217 -2.37 13.68 8.59
CA PRO A 217 -1.76 14.97 8.97
C PRO A 217 -2.60 15.84 9.92
N GLU A 218 -3.92 15.65 9.92
CA GLU A 218 -4.93 16.47 10.63
C GLU A 218 -6.14 15.59 11.00
N PRO A 219 -5.95 14.55 11.83
CA PRO A 219 -7.03 13.61 12.14
C PRO A 219 -8.07 14.26 13.06
N ILE A 220 -9.32 13.83 12.93
CA ILE A 220 -10.40 14.18 13.88
C ILE A 220 -10.02 13.71 15.30
N MET A 221 -9.52 12.48 15.41
CA MET A 221 -9.05 11.87 16.65
C MET A 221 -7.56 11.54 16.51
N ARG A 222 -6.68 12.20 17.25
CA ARG A 222 -5.24 11.91 17.21
C ARG A 222 -4.93 10.57 17.88
N LEU A 223 -3.91 9.87 17.38
CA LEU A 223 -3.45 8.66 18.05
C LEU A 223 -2.83 8.97 19.42
N PRO A 224 -3.04 8.10 20.42
CA PRO A 224 -2.36 8.21 21.71
C PRO A 224 -0.86 7.90 21.60
N SER A 225 -0.05 8.52 22.47
CA SER A 225 1.42 8.42 22.41
C SER A 225 1.94 7.02 22.78
N LYS A 226 1.34 6.36 23.78
CA LYS A 226 1.72 4.99 24.18
C LYS A 226 1.30 3.98 23.12
N PHE A 227 0.24 4.23 22.35
CA PHE A 227 -0.09 3.40 21.20
C PHE A 227 1.04 3.45 20.14
N ARG A 228 1.51 4.65 19.77
CA ARG A 228 2.68 4.79 18.87
C ARG A 228 3.92 4.08 19.41
N GLN A 229 4.23 4.26 20.70
CA GLN A 229 5.37 3.59 21.35
C GLN A 229 5.21 2.07 21.39
N ALA A 230 3.99 1.55 21.50
CA ALA A 230 3.75 0.12 21.45
C ALA A 230 4.06 -0.46 20.07
N LEU A 231 3.76 0.28 18.99
CA LEU A 231 4.05 -0.15 17.62
C LEU A 231 5.56 -0.30 17.36
N THR A 232 6.41 0.50 18.00
CA THR A 232 7.87 0.39 17.83
C THR A 232 8.46 -0.91 18.39
N ARG A 233 7.65 -1.72 19.09
CA ARG A 233 8.04 -3.04 19.62
C ARG A 233 7.64 -4.18 18.69
N ILE A 234 6.92 -3.89 17.61
CA ILE A 234 6.55 -4.90 16.62
C ILE A 234 7.79 -5.24 15.79
N THR A 235 7.97 -6.52 15.51
CA THR A 235 9.02 -7.01 14.61
C THR A 235 8.94 -6.30 13.25
N ALA A 236 10.09 -5.91 12.71
CA ALA A 236 10.20 -5.20 11.43
C ALA A 236 9.55 -3.81 11.41
N PHE A 237 9.21 -3.21 12.55
CA PHE A 237 8.80 -1.80 12.57
C PHE A 237 9.94 -0.89 12.09
N ARG A 238 9.69 -0.07 11.06
CA ARG A 238 10.69 0.83 10.46
C ARG A 238 10.29 2.28 10.67
N LEU A 239 11.04 2.98 11.50
CA LEU A 239 10.77 4.38 11.84
C LEU A 239 11.03 5.29 10.63
N GLU A 240 12.03 4.96 9.82
CA GLU A 240 12.45 5.70 8.63
C GLU A 240 11.40 5.74 7.51
N TYR A 241 10.52 4.73 7.46
CA TYR A 241 9.39 4.68 6.52
C TYR A 241 8.06 5.10 7.16
N SER A 242 8.06 5.41 8.46
CA SER A 242 6.87 5.81 9.19
C SER A 242 6.71 7.33 9.25
N HIS A 243 5.46 7.80 9.15
CA HIS A 243 5.07 9.18 9.37
C HIS A 243 4.26 9.29 10.65
N CYS A 244 4.96 9.47 11.77
CA CYS A 244 4.36 9.53 13.10
C CYS A 244 4.34 10.96 13.67
N ASP A 245 3.23 11.34 14.29
CA ASP A 245 3.03 12.67 14.89
C ASP A 245 3.54 12.70 16.34
N TRP A 246 4.82 12.35 16.52
CA TRP A 246 5.52 12.36 17.82
C TRP A 246 5.44 13.74 18.51
N MET A 247 5.43 14.80 17.72
CA MET A 247 5.11 16.16 18.12
C MET A 247 3.95 16.66 17.28
N LYS A 248 3.02 17.41 17.88
CA LYS A 248 1.81 17.88 17.19
C LYS A 248 2.17 18.64 15.90
N GLY A 249 1.62 18.18 14.77
CA GLY A 249 1.78 18.82 13.46
C GLY A 249 3.07 18.42 12.73
N ARG A 250 3.87 17.51 13.29
CA ARG A 250 5.09 17.01 12.66
C ARG A 250 4.77 16.32 11.34
N VAL A 251 3.75 15.46 11.30
CA VAL A 251 3.34 14.75 10.08
C VAL A 251 2.93 15.72 8.99
N LYS A 252 2.15 16.75 9.32
CA LYS A 252 1.75 17.80 8.36
C LYS A 252 2.97 18.52 7.77
N SER A 253 3.95 18.86 8.59
CA SER A 253 5.20 19.49 8.15
C SER A 253 6.02 18.57 7.24
N ASP A 254 6.20 17.31 7.63
CA ASP A 254 7.00 16.33 6.90
C ASP A 254 6.40 16.03 5.53
N ILE A 255 5.07 15.83 5.45
CA ILE A 255 4.37 15.62 4.17
C ILE A 255 4.50 16.85 3.27
N ALA A 256 4.40 18.07 3.82
CA ALA A 256 4.59 19.29 3.04
C ALA A 256 6.03 19.43 2.51
N ALA A 257 7.04 19.06 3.31
CA ALA A 257 8.44 19.05 2.89
C ALA A 257 8.69 18.00 1.79
N ASN A 258 8.18 16.79 1.98
CA ASN A 258 8.26 15.70 1.01
C ASN A 258 7.63 16.08 -0.33
N ARG A 259 6.44 16.70 -0.33
CA ARG A 259 5.82 17.22 -1.56
C ARG A 259 6.70 18.22 -2.31
N ARG A 260 7.26 19.21 -1.60
CA ARG A 260 8.15 20.22 -2.21
C ARG A 260 9.38 19.55 -2.84
N LYS A 261 9.99 18.60 -2.12
CA LYS A 261 11.13 17.82 -2.61
C LYS A 261 10.75 17.04 -3.87
N THR A 262 9.66 16.29 -3.84
CA THR A 262 9.18 15.49 -4.97
C THR A 262 8.90 16.35 -6.20
N GLN A 263 8.19 17.47 -6.06
CA GLN A 263 7.92 18.38 -7.17
C GLN A 263 9.21 18.97 -7.76
N ALA A 264 10.17 19.35 -6.92
CA ALA A 264 11.47 19.83 -7.37
C ALA A 264 12.25 18.75 -8.13
N THR A 265 12.28 17.51 -7.61
CA THR A 265 12.93 16.37 -8.26
C THR A 265 12.30 16.05 -9.61
N ILE A 266 10.97 15.95 -9.69
CA ILE A 266 10.24 15.71 -10.95
C ILE A 266 10.59 16.80 -11.98
N LYS A 267 10.56 18.06 -11.56
CA LYS A 267 10.91 19.19 -12.43
C LYS A 267 12.36 19.11 -12.94
N ALA A 268 13.30 18.65 -12.11
CA ALA A 268 14.69 18.48 -12.49
C ALA A 268 14.86 17.34 -13.52
N LEU A 269 14.25 16.18 -13.26
CA LEU A 269 14.32 15.01 -14.14
C LEU A 269 13.75 15.29 -15.53
N LEU A 270 12.62 15.99 -15.61
CA LEU A 270 12.00 16.39 -16.88
C LEU A 270 12.84 17.42 -17.66
N ARG A 271 13.65 18.24 -16.98
CA ARG A 271 14.56 19.19 -17.64
C ARG A 271 15.80 18.50 -18.20
N SER A 272 16.30 17.48 -17.51
CA SER A 272 17.46 16.71 -17.96
C SER A 272 17.16 15.73 -19.09
N ASN A 273 15.88 15.42 -19.32
CA ASN A 273 15.45 14.57 -20.44
C ASN A 273 14.25 15.22 -21.17
N PRO A 274 14.48 16.25 -22.02
CA PRO A 274 13.42 16.89 -22.77
C PRO A 274 12.81 15.89 -23.79
N PRO A 275 11.49 15.97 -24.04
CA PRO A 275 10.77 15.06 -24.93
C PRO A 275 11.22 15.16 -26.40
#